data_AF-A0A5U2GAU8-F1
#
_entry.id   AF-A0A5U2GAU8-F1
#
_cell.length_a   1.000
_cell.length_b   1.000
_cell.length_c   1.000
_cell.angle_alpha   90.00
_cell.angle_beta   90.00
_cell.angle_gamma   90.00
#
_symmetry.space_group_name_H-M   'P 1'
#
loop_
_entity.id
_entity.type
_entity.pdbx_description
1 polymer ?
#
loop_
_entity_poly.entity_id
_entity_poly.type
_entity_poly.pdbx_seq_one_letter_code
_entity_poly.pdbx_strand_id
1 'polypeptide(L)'
;MEIFNLEEQPLHAIKFIYNIRVRYPGIFVTIFTSTRNVYILQLLRSFEYINIVSKYERLSELQRAVNLCWSKMTFYSEYIIDIMIDVPIPDTLNDMEIEILIKLANYTSKHEIAKSIKKSYHSIFYYIRKINSKLRLRTKNEHNQLINALNTNPLKNNKWMGLDKTGSIT
;
A
#
# COMPACT_ATOMS: atom_id res chain seq x y z
N MET A 1 -0.27 -12.87 16.51
CA MET A 1 0.36 -11.84 15.67
C MET A 1 0.69 -12.50 14.34
N GLU A 2 -0.04 -12.18 13.28
CA GLU A 2 0.29 -12.66 11.94
C GLU A 2 1.29 -11.67 11.32
N ILE A 3 2.44 -12.20 10.91
CA ILE A 3 3.55 -11.41 10.38
C ILE A 3 3.53 -11.55 8.86
N PHE A 4 3.31 -10.44 8.16
CA PHE A 4 3.56 -10.35 6.73
C PHE A 4 4.69 -9.34 6.49
N ASN A 5 5.51 -9.58 5.47
CA ASN A 5 6.60 -8.71 5.09
C ASN A 5 6.17 -7.84 3.90
N LEU A 6 5.83 -6.57 4.18
CA LEU A 6 5.42 -5.61 3.15
C LEU A 6 6.56 -5.37 2.13
N GLU A 7 7.81 -5.41 2.58
CA GLU A 7 8.99 -5.11 1.78
C GLU A 7 9.41 -6.24 0.84
N GLU A 8 8.99 -7.48 1.12
CA GLU A 8 9.27 -8.61 0.24
C GLU A 8 8.14 -8.86 -0.77
N GLN A 9 6.88 -8.73 -0.31
CA GLN A 9 5.71 -9.08 -1.10
C GLN A 9 4.57 -8.07 -0.86
N PRO A 10 4.66 -6.84 -1.42
CA PRO A 10 3.67 -5.81 -1.17
C PRO A 10 2.23 -6.23 -1.54
N LEU A 11 2.03 -6.86 -2.68
CA LEU A 11 0.70 -7.34 -3.08
C LEU A 11 0.13 -8.39 -2.11
N HIS A 12 0.98 -9.28 -1.56
CA HIS A 12 0.53 -10.26 -0.58
C HIS A 12 0.12 -9.59 0.73
N ALA A 13 0.89 -8.59 1.18
CA ALA A 13 0.57 -7.75 2.32
C ALA A 13 -0.78 -7.02 2.16
N ILE A 14 -1.02 -6.39 1.00
CA ILE A 14 -2.30 -5.72 0.71
C ILE A 14 -3.47 -6.71 0.72
N LYS A 15 -3.31 -7.88 0.10
CA LYS A 15 -4.32 -8.96 0.13
C LYS A 15 -4.61 -9.40 1.57
N PHE A 16 -3.57 -9.54 2.39
CA PHE A 16 -3.68 -9.90 3.79
C PHE A 16 -4.47 -8.86 4.59
N ILE A 17 -4.09 -7.58 4.49
CA ILE A 17 -4.78 -6.46 5.17
C ILE A 17 -6.26 -6.41 4.76
N TYR A 18 -6.54 -6.54 3.46
CA TYR A 18 -7.91 -6.60 2.95
C TYR A 18 -8.71 -7.76 3.57
N ASN A 19 -8.13 -8.96 3.60
CA ASN A 19 -8.79 -10.13 4.17
C ASN A 19 -9.07 -9.97 5.67
N ILE A 20 -8.15 -9.38 6.43
CA ILE A 20 -8.38 -9.05 7.85
C ILE A 20 -9.54 -8.07 8.01
N ARG A 21 -9.57 -7.00 7.21
CA ARG A 21 -10.65 -6.00 7.25
C ARG A 21 -12.03 -6.63 6.97
N VAL A 22 -12.12 -7.47 5.95
CA VAL A 22 -13.38 -8.14 5.58
C VAL A 22 -13.82 -9.13 6.65
N ARG A 23 -12.89 -9.91 7.22
CA ARG A 23 -13.21 -10.94 8.20
C ARG A 23 -13.47 -10.38 9.60
N TYR A 24 -12.79 -9.29 9.95
CA TYR A 24 -12.84 -8.67 11.27
C TYR A 24 -13.01 -7.15 11.16
N PRO A 25 -14.22 -6.69 10.79
CA PRO A 25 -14.47 -5.26 10.63
C PRO A 25 -14.23 -4.52 11.96
N GLY A 26 -13.49 -3.42 11.88
CA GLY A 26 -13.15 -2.59 13.05
C GLY A 26 -11.87 -2.99 13.80
N ILE A 27 -11.16 -4.04 13.37
CA ILE A 27 -9.81 -4.31 13.87
C ILE A 27 -8.83 -3.28 13.30
N PHE A 28 -8.03 -2.70 14.20
CA PHE A 28 -6.88 -1.90 13.81
C PHE A 28 -5.71 -2.80 13.40
N VAL A 29 -5.12 -2.50 12.25
CA VAL A 29 -3.90 -3.15 11.77
C VAL A 29 -2.78 -2.13 11.81
N THR A 30 -1.77 -2.40 12.62
CA THR A 30 -0.55 -1.59 12.68
C THR A 30 0.51 -2.20 11.79
N ILE A 31 0.96 -1.43 10.79
CA ILE A 31 1.96 -1.82 9.81
C ILE A 31 3.30 -1.24 10.25
N PHE A 32 4.23 -2.10 10.62
CA PHE A 32 5.60 -1.73 10.95
C PHE A 32 6.50 -1.95 9.73
N THR A 33 6.96 -0.87 9.10
CA THR A 33 7.55 -0.92 7.75
C THR A 33 8.76 0.00 7.58
N SER A 34 9.69 -0.36 6.69
CA SER A 34 10.77 0.50 6.20
C SER A 34 10.51 1.06 4.80
N THR A 35 9.31 0.84 4.23
CA THR A 35 9.00 1.32 2.88
C THR A 35 8.97 2.85 2.82
N ARG A 36 9.59 3.40 1.79
CA ARG A 36 9.51 4.83 1.43
C ARG A 36 8.68 5.04 0.15
N ASN A 37 8.07 3.98 -0.37
CA ASN A 37 7.32 4.06 -1.61
C ASN A 37 5.98 4.76 -1.37
N VAL A 38 5.90 6.01 -1.84
CA VAL A 38 4.74 6.89 -1.69
C VAL A 38 3.46 6.23 -2.22
N TYR A 39 3.50 5.44 -3.30
CA TYR A 39 2.31 4.77 -3.84
C TYR A 39 1.80 3.67 -2.92
N ILE A 40 2.70 2.87 -2.33
CA ILE A 40 2.32 1.85 -1.35
C ILE A 40 1.76 2.53 -0.10
N LEU A 41 2.45 3.55 0.43
CA LEU A 41 1.99 4.30 1.60
C LEU A 41 0.62 4.94 1.35
N GLN A 42 0.41 5.54 0.18
CA GLN A 42 -0.87 6.12 -0.20
C GLN A 42 -1.98 5.07 -0.29
N LEU A 43 -1.70 3.89 -0.86
CA LEU A 43 -2.66 2.80 -0.85
C LEU A 43 -2.99 2.37 0.59
N LEU A 44 -2.00 2.20 1.46
CA LEU A 44 -2.22 1.82 2.86
C LEU A 44 -3.06 2.84 3.62
N ARG A 45 -2.82 4.14 3.42
CA ARG A 45 -3.60 5.25 4.00
C ARG A 45 -5.06 5.28 3.51
N SER A 46 -5.40 4.56 2.44
CA SER A 46 -6.77 4.45 1.92
C SER A 46 -7.60 3.32 2.54
N PHE A 47 -7.01 2.56 3.47
CA PHE A 47 -7.73 1.60 4.30
C PHE A 47 -8.12 2.27 5.62
N GLU A 48 -9.34 1.98 6.09
CA GLU A 48 -9.75 2.33 7.44
C GLU A 48 -8.99 1.49 8.47
N TYR A 49 -8.80 2.06 9.67
CA TYR A 49 -8.19 1.38 10.81
C TYR A 49 -6.76 0.86 10.55
N ILE A 50 -5.99 1.56 9.70
CA ILE A 50 -4.57 1.28 9.48
C ILE A 50 -3.72 2.30 10.20
N ASN A 51 -2.77 1.81 10.99
CA ASN A 51 -1.64 2.61 11.48
C ASN A 51 -0.38 2.25 10.70
N ILE A 52 0.50 3.22 10.46
CA ILE A 52 1.77 3.00 9.76
C ILE A 52 2.90 3.55 10.61
N VAL A 53 3.82 2.69 10.99
CA VAL A 53 4.97 3.03 11.84
C VAL A 53 6.26 2.68 11.11
N SER A 54 7.19 3.61 11.07
CA SER A 54 8.50 3.40 10.45
C SER A 54 9.40 2.51 11.30
N LYS A 55 10.11 1.56 10.67
CA LYS A 55 11.22 0.80 11.28
C LYS A 55 12.44 1.65 11.61
N TYR A 56 12.51 2.88 11.09
CA TYR A 56 13.59 3.82 11.37
C TYR A 56 13.37 4.66 12.64
N GLU A 57 12.21 4.53 13.28
CA GLU A 57 11.86 5.27 14.49
C GLU A 57 12.00 4.40 15.75
N ARG A 58 11.90 5.05 16.91
CA ARG A 58 12.00 4.38 18.21
C ARG A 58 10.82 3.45 18.43
N LEU A 59 11.04 2.36 19.17
CA LEU A 59 9.99 1.39 19.53
C LEU A 59 8.80 2.04 20.27
N SER A 60 9.01 3.18 20.94
CA SER A 60 7.95 3.97 21.56
C SER A 60 6.85 4.40 20.57
N GLU A 61 7.18 4.62 19.30
CA GLU A 61 6.20 4.97 18.27
C GLU A 61 5.27 3.80 17.95
N LEU A 62 5.80 2.57 17.95
CA LEU A 62 4.98 1.36 17.80
C LEU A 62 4.05 1.18 19.00
N GLN A 63 4.57 1.37 20.22
CA GLN A 63 3.74 1.31 21.43
C GLN A 63 2.65 2.39 21.42
N ARG A 64 2.98 3.61 20.99
CA ARG A 64 2.02 4.70 20.83
C ARG A 64 0.93 4.36 19.81
N ALA A 65 1.30 3.80 18.66
CA ALA A 65 0.35 3.36 17.64
C ALA A 65 -0.64 2.32 18.21
N VAL A 66 -0.14 1.32 18.94
CA VAL A 66 -0.96 0.29 19.59
C VAL A 66 -1.90 0.91 20.63
N ASN A 67 -1.42 1.87 21.43
CA ASN A 67 -2.25 2.54 22.42
C ASN A 67 -3.39 3.35 21.77
N LEU A 68 -3.12 4.00 20.63
CA LEU A 68 -4.12 4.79 19.89
C LEU A 68 -5.19 3.94 19.19
N CYS A 69 -4.91 2.66 18.91
CA CYS A 69 -5.92 1.73 18.42
C CYS A 69 -7.13 1.64 19.37
N TRP A 70 -6.90 1.67 20.69
CA TRP A 70 -7.96 1.61 21.70
C TRP A 70 -8.89 2.84 21.64
N SER A 71 -8.35 4.00 21.27
CA SER A 71 -9.09 5.25 21.08
C SER A 71 -9.70 5.39 19.69
N LYS A 72 -9.63 4.34 18.85
CA LYS A 72 -10.08 4.34 17.46
C LYS A 72 -9.47 5.46 16.60
N MET A 73 -8.24 5.86 16.89
CA MET A 73 -7.53 6.89 16.13
C MET A 73 -6.48 6.26 15.21
N THR A 74 -6.48 6.69 13.95
CA THR A 74 -5.41 6.37 13.01
C THR A 74 -4.14 7.11 13.40
N PHE A 75 -3.01 6.41 13.32
CA PHE A 75 -1.69 6.92 13.65
C PHE A 75 -0.68 6.65 12.53
N TYR A 76 0.03 7.70 12.13
CA TYR A 76 1.21 7.62 11.28
C TYR A 76 2.38 8.21 12.06
N SER A 77 3.49 7.49 12.10
CA SER A 77 4.69 7.99 12.78
C SER A 77 5.32 9.16 12.02
N GLU A 78 6.14 9.98 12.69
CA GLU A 78 6.66 11.25 12.13
C GLU A 78 7.40 11.03 10.82
N TYR A 79 8.23 9.98 10.75
CA TYR A 79 8.93 9.64 9.50
C TYR A 79 7.98 9.36 8.32
N ILE A 80 6.82 8.75 8.58
CA ILE A 80 5.81 8.49 7.55
C ILE A 80 5.09 9.79 7.17
N ILE A 81 4.81 10.65 8.14
CA ILE A 81 4.21 11.97 7.91
C ILE A 81 5.14 12.80 7.01
N ASP A 82 6.44 12.83 7.30
CA ASP A 82 7.44 13.57 6.54
C ASP A 82 7.54 13.09 5.09
N ILE A 83 7.53 11.76 4.86
CA ILE A 83 7.52 11.19 3.49
C ILE A 83 6.27 11.62 2.72
N MET A 84 5.14 11.78 3.41
CA MET A 84 3.84 12.02 2.80
C MET A 84 3.37 13.47 2.94
N ILE A 85 4.26 14.40 3.32
CA ILE A 85 3.90 15.78 3.68
C ILE A 85 3.16 16.51 2.55
N ASP A 86 3.59 16.31 1.31
CA ASP A 86 2.99 16.93 0.11
C ASP A 86 1.89 16.06 -0.52
N VAL A 87 1.54 14.94 0.10
CA VAL A 87 0.58 13.97 -0.42
C VAL A 87 -0.67 13.95 0.46
N PRO A 88 -1.79 14.55 0.00
CA PRO A 88 -3.04 14.58 0.75
C PRO A 88 -3.49 13.18 1.15
N ILE A 89 -4.13 13.07 2.31
CA ILE A 89 -4.77 11.82 2.75
C ILE A 89 -5.77 11.39 1.66
N PRO A 90 -5.69 10.13 1.18
CA PRO A 90 -6.60 9.62 0.17
C PRO A 90 -7.98 9.34 0.76
N ASP A 91 -9.00 9.30 -0.09
CA ASP A 91 -10.30 8.79 0.34
C ASP A 91 -10.24 7.28 0.53
N THR A 92 -11.03 6.75 1.46
CA THR A 92 -11.11 5.30 1.71
C THR A 92 -11.53 4.53 0.46
N LEU A 93 -10.82 3.45 0.14
CA LEU A 93 -11.26 2.49 -0.87
C LEU A 93 -12.27 1.49 -0.30
N ASN A 94 -13.32 1.21 -1.06
CA ASN A 94 -14.26 0.13 -0.74
C ASN A 94 -13.78 -1.24 -1.27
N ASP A 95 -14.47 -2.29 -0.86
CA ASP A 95 -14.09 -3.67 -1.19
C ASP A 95 -13.97 -3.93 -2.70
N MET A 96 -14.90 -3.40 -3.49
CA MET A 96 -14.86 -3.56 -4.95
C MET A 96 -13.68 -2.81 -5.58
N GLU A 97 -13.35 -1.62 -5.08
CA GLU A 97 -12.20 -0.82 -5.52
C GLU A 97 -10.88 -1.53 -5.19
N ILE A 98 -10.77 -2.11 -3.99
CA ILE A 98 -9.61 -2.89 -3.56
C ILE A 98 -9.48 -4.18 -4.37
N GLU A 99 -10.58 -4.91 -4.59
CA GLU A 99 -10.57 -6.15 -5.38
C GLU A 99 -10.13 -5.91 -6.82
N ILE A 100 -10.64 -4.84 -7.46
CA ILE A 100 -10.22 -4.45 -8.81
C ILE A 100 -8.73 -4.10 -8.82
N LEU A 101 -8.25 -3.31 -7.85
CA LEU A 101 -6.84 -2.94 -7.76
C LEU A 101 -5.93 -4.18 -7.60
N ILE A 102 -6.32 -5.13 -6.74
CA ILE A 102 -5.60 -6.39 -6.56
C ILE A 102 -5.56 -7.19 -7.88
N LYS A 103 -6.66 -7.30 -8.62
CA LYS A 103 -6.67 -8.01 -9.91
C LYS A 103 -5.82 -7.31 -10.97
N LEU A 104 -5.85 -5.97 -11.02
CA LEU A 104 -4.96 -5.18 -11.89
C LEU A 104 -3.49 -5.43 -11.55
N ALA A 105 -3.16 -5.51 -10.26
CA ALA A 105 -1.80 -5.84 -9.82
C ALA A 105 -1.41 -7.27 -10.22
N ASN A 106 -2.30 -8.25 -10.21
CA ASN A 106 -2.01 -9.58 -10.77
C ASN A 106 -2.02 -9.63 -12.32
N TYR A 107 -1.87 -8.50 -13.01
CA TYR A 107 -1.87 -8.37 -14.47
C TYR A 107 -3.10 -8.98 -15.17
N THR A 108 -4.24 -9.09 -14.46
CA THR A 108 -5.49 -9.59 -15.05
C THR A 108 -6.05 -8.57 -16.04
N SER A 109 -6.49 -9.02 -17.21
CA SER A 109 -7.03 -8.11 -18.21
C SER A 109 -8.34 -7.47 -17.74
N LYS A 110 -8.64 -6.25 -18.17
CA LYS A 110 -9.89 -5.56 -17.78
C LYS A 110 -11.16 -6.34 -18.18
N HIS A 111 -11.10 -7.10 -19.28
CA HIS A 111 -12.20 -7.97 -19.70
C HIS A 111 -12.40 -9.14 -18.73
N GLU A 112 -11.32 -9.79 -18.29
CA GLU A 112 -11.40 -10.86 -17.29
C GLU A 112 -11.83 -10.34 -15.93
N ILE A 113 -11.37 -9.14 -15.53
CA ILE A 113 -11.84 -8.47 -14.32
C ILE A 113 -13.34 -8.28 -14.40
N ALA A 114 -13.85 -7.65 -15.48
CA ALA A 114 -15.27 -7.42 -15.72
C ALA A 114 -16.10 -8.70 -15.58
N LYS A 115 -15.64 -9.79 -16.20
CA LYS A 115 -16.28 -11.11 -16.09
C LYS A 115 -16.27 -11.63 -14.66
N SER A 116 -15.13 -11.56 -13.97
CA SER A 116 -14.97 -12.11 -12.62
C SER A 116 -15.81 -11.39 -11.56
N ILE A 117 -15.95 -10.07 -11.67
CA ILE A 117 -16.75 -9.28 -10.72
C ILE A 117 -18.19 -9.01 -11.20
N LYS A 118 -18.60 -9.67 -12.30
CA LYS A 118 -19.94 -9.53 -12.91
C LYS A 118 -20.34 -8.07 -13.19
N LYS A 119 -19.43 -7.30 -13.77
CA LYS A 119 -19.64 -5.90 -14.19
C LYS A 119 -19.38 -5.72 -15.68
N SER A 120 -19.89 -4.62 -16.24
CA SER A 120 -19.58 -4.27 -17.62
C SER A 120 -18.12 -3.82 -17.76
N TYR A 121 -17.56 -3.94 -18.96
CA TYR A 121 -16.23 -3.41 -19.27
C TYR A 121 -16.14 -1.91 -19.01
N HIS A 122 -17.19 -1.15 -19.35
CA HIS A 122 -17.26 0.29 -19.08
C HIS A 122 -17.21 0.61 -17.58
N SER A 123 -17.89 -0.20 -16.76
CA SER A 123 -17.84 -0.07 -15.29
C SER A 123 -16.42 -0.24 -14.75
N ILE A 124 -15.60 -1.14 -15.33
CA ILE A 124 -14.20 -1.29 -14.93
C ILE A 124 -13.40 -0.01 -15.17
N PHE A 125 -13.59 0.68 -16.30
CA PHE A 125 -12.93 1.97 -16.53
C PHE A 125 -13.36 3.02 -15.51
N TYR A 126 -14.66 3.08 -15.20
CA TYR A 126 -15.18 3.98 -14.18
C TYR A 126 -14.53 3.71 -12.82
N TYR A 127 -14.46 2.45 -12.38
CA TYR A 127 -13.80 2.09 -11.13
C TYR A 127 -12.31 2.43 -11.12
N ILE A 128 -11.58 2.17 -12.22
CA ILE A 128 -10.16 2.55 -12.32
C ILE A 128 -9.98 4.06 -12.17
N ARG A 129 -10.80 4.87 -12.85
CA ARG A 129 -10.77 6.33 -12.71
C ARG A 129 -11.07 6.76 -11.28
N LYS A 130 -12.04 6.10 -10.63
CA LYS A 130 -12.41 6.37 -9.24
C LYS A 130 -11.29 6.03 -8.27
N ILE A 131 -10.66 4.86 -8.41
CA ILE A 131 -9.49 4.44 -7.63
C ILE A 131 -8.36 5.46 -7.77
N ASN A 132 -8.01 5.83 -9.00
CA ASN A 132 -6.97 6.82 -9.26
C ASN A 132 -7.29 8.16 -8.60
N SER A 133 -8.55 8.63 -8.71
CA SER A 133 -8.98 9.88 -8.08
C SER A 133 -8.84 9.84 -6.56
N LYS A 134 -9.27 8.75 -5.91
CA LYS A 134 -9.19 8.59 -4.45
C LYS A 134 -7.75 8.51 -3.96
N LEU A 135 -6.91 7.78 -4.69
CA LEU A 135 -5.48 7.64 -4.42
C LEU A 135 -4.66 8.86 -4.88
N ARG A 136 -5.31 9.90 -5.43
CA ARG A 136 -4.67 11.13 -5.95
C ARG A 136 -3.65 10.87 -7.07
N LEU A 137 -3.82 9.79 -7.83
CA LEU A 137 -3.02 9.48 -9.03
C LEU A 137 -3.57 10.29 -10.20
N ARG A 138 -2.79 11.26 -10.68
CA ARG A 138 -3.20 12.23 -11.72
C ARG A 138 -2.92 11.72 -13.12
N THR A 139 -1.93 10.84 -13.26
CA THR A 139 -1.43 10.38 -14.55
C THR A 139 -1.52 8.86 -14.69
N LYS A 140 -1.55 8.39 -15.94
CA LYS A 140 -1.43 6.96 -16.25
C LYS A 140 -0.09 6.39 -15.75
N ASN A 141 0.96 7.20 -15.74
CA ASN A 141 2.27 6.79 -15.25
C ASN A 141 2.23 6.48 -13.74
N GLU A 142 1.63 7.36 -12.93
CA GLU A 142 1.47 7.13 -11.48
C GLU A 142 0.62 5.89 -11.18
N HIS A 143 -0.43 5.64 -11.97
CA HIS A 143 -1.19 4.38 -11.89
C HIS A 143 -0.28 3.17 -12.14
N ASN A 144 0.51 3.19 -13.22
CA ASN A 144 1.43 2.11 -13.52
C ASN A 144 2.53 1.96 -12.45
N GLN A 145 3.00 3.06 -11.86
CA GLN A 145 3.98 3.04 -10.78
C GLN A 145 3.40 2.38 -9.52
N LEU A 146 2.14 2.63 -9.17
CA LEU A 146 1.46 1.91 -8.09
C LEU A 146 1.37 0.40 -8.40
N ILE A 147 0.88 0.03 -9.59
CA ILE A 147 0.76 -1.38 -9.99
C ILE A 147 2.12 -2.09 -9.94
N ASN A 148 3.16 -1.44 -10.46
CA ASN A 148 4.52 -1.98 -10.42
C ASN A 148 5.06 -2.06 -8.99
N ALA A 149 4.79 -1.06 -8.14
CA ALA A 149 5.20 -1.09 -6.73
C ALA A 149 4.59 -2.25 -5.96
N LEU A 150 3.37 -2.68 -6.32
CA LEU A 150 2.73 -3.84 -5.71
C LEU A 150 3.38 -5.17 -6.10
N ASN A 151 3.95 -5.25 -7.30
CA ASN A 151 4.54 -6.47 -7.86
C ASN A 151 6.06 -6.56 -7.72
N THR A 152 6.72 -5.45 -7.43
CA THR A 152 8.16 -5.43 -7.25
C THR A 152 8.48 -5.80 -5.80
N ASN A 153 9.52 -6.59 -5.60
CA ASN A 153 10.11 -6.76 -4.27
C ASN A 153 11.15 -5.64 -4.06
N PRO A 154 10.88 -4.64 -3.18
CA PRO A 154 11.81 -3.57 -2.88
C PRO A 154 13.25 -4.03 -2.57
N LEU A 155 13.42 -5.17 -1.89
CA LEU A 155 14.73 -5.69 -1.49
C LEU A 155 15.49 -6.34 -2.66
N LYS A 156 14.81 -6.84 -3.68
CA LYS A 156 15.44 -7.44 -4.87
C LYS A 156 15.87 -6.41 -5.91
N ASN A 157 15.31 -5.19 -5.88
CA ASN A 157 15.58 -4.16 -6.88
C ASN A 157 16.81 -3.29 -6.58
N ASN A 158 17.51 -3.53 -5.46
CA ASN A 158 18.74 -2.81 -5.08
C ASN A 158 19.99 -3.18 -5.92
N LYS A 159 19.87 -4.02 -6.95
CA LYS A 159 20.99 -4.29 -7.88
C LYS A 159 21.31 -3.13 -8.83
N TRP A 160 20.51 -2.05 -8.85
CA TRP A 160 20.67 -0.93 -9.80
C TRP A 160 20.91 0.44 -9.17
N MET A 161 21.20 0.52 -7.86
CA MET A 161 21.70 1.74 -7.24
C MET A 161 23.10 1.52 -6.65
N GLY A 162 24.09 1.66 -7.53
CA GLY A 162 25.45 2.14 -7.25
C GLY A 162 26.14 1.62 -6.00
N LEU A 163 26.67 0.40 -6.05
CA LEU A 163 27.79 -0.04 -5.21
C LEU A 163 28.74 -0.91 -6.05
N ASP A 164 29.25 -0.35 -7.16
CA ASP A 164 30.51 -0.82 -7.72
C ASP A 164 31.65 -0.18 -6.92
N LYS A 165 31.97 -0.89 -5.84
CA LYS A 165 33.30 -1.10 -5.26
C LYS A 165 34.33 0.01 -5.50
N THR A 166 34.46 0.88 -4.51
CA THR A 166 35.79 1.27 -4.05
C THR A 166 36.57 0.01 -3.66
N GLY A 167 37.81 -0.11 -4.13
CA GLY A 167 38.80 -1.05 -3.59
C GLY A 167 39.33 -2.09 -4.59
N SER A 168 40.36 -1.70 -5.34
CA SER A 168 41.41 -2.61 -5.78
C SER A 168 42.74 -1.96 -5.42
N ILE A 169 43.27 -2.34 -4.26
CA ILE A 169 44.68 -2.20 -3.94
C ILE A 169 45.39 -3.34 -4.68
N THR A 170 46.24 -2.98 -5.63
CA THR A 170 47.57 -3.57 -5.88
C THR A 170 48.34 -2.57 -6.73
#